data_AF-A0A239CLX1-F1
#
_entry.id   AF-A0A239CLX1-F1
#
_cell.length_a   1.000
_cell.length_b   1.000
_cell.length_c   1.000
_cell.angle_alpha   90.00
_cell.angle_beta   90.00
_cell.angle_gamma   90.00
#
_symmetry.space_group_name_H-M   'P 1'
#
loop_
_entity.id
_entity.type
_entity.pdbx_description
1 polymer ?
#
loop_
_entity_poly.entity_id
_entity_poly.type
_entity_poly.pdbx_seq_one_letter_code
_entity_poly.pdbx_strand_id
1 'polypeptide(L)'
;MMPPANASGQPVNLADAFDVPVIVRNSSPLQPERRPSRGRIDKAWSPWPNIRDVVPPGDYLVSTTWREVVDAAMTYGRDPYAWLVAVPGLAAAEIIARRFPLSAYLCRTRNGIRLSGSTGFRLEPNVVYQEGTEKTARAMFAYRIGMTMAEWVCRGLMGLGPTIHAEALPLLPGRGPRWSQKNSQPDLVGLHWKEPRTWLIEAKGARRTGKPELAKGASQLSVSGLMAGPHLRVLCGTSIEHRVFVTVDIEAAGRKRESSVLANSRRLPDEDDTELVALARSRMLTYYVLRSLPRSLLSVRPIGPAVADLGAFLGQVTDLVVPLERDDSTRRERVVARDRSAYARRPPSERWDMLTGKVPGTDLTLGMSRRLFAACHSLAAEQDRLLLEAQADFPDLWESAPEVVIEDMAEERIRERRAWFAEREAGERERLFGTTRRAYERGRESSWQELLDIEPQLDVEPQANQLESATLDSYLAIDAETVSVAAE
;
A
#
# COMPACT_ATOMS: atom_id res chain seq x y z
N MET A 1 -23.06 25.45 9.15
CA MET A 1 -22.56 25.67 7.77
C MET A 1 -23.66 25.22 6.82
N MET A 2 -24.10 26.05 5.89
CA MET A 2 -25.14 25.69 4.91
C MET A 2 -24.47 25.15 3.64
N PRO A 3 -25.00 24.10 2.99
CA PRO A 3 -24.44 23.61 1.74
C PRO A 3 -24.54 24.70 0.64
N PRO A 4 -23.57 24.80 -0.28
CA PRO A 4 -23.69 25.64 -1.48
C PRO A 4 -25.01 25.37 -2.24
N ALA A 5 -25.57 26.37 -2.90
CA ALA A 5 -26.84 26.24 -3.64
C ALA A 5 -26.82 25.19 -4.76
N ASN A 6 -25.62 24.80 -5.21
CA ASN A 6 -25.36 23.76 -6.20
C ASN A 6 -24.63 22.54 -5.61
N ALA A 7 -24.65 22.39 -4.27
CA ALA A 7 -24.07 21.24 -3.59
C ALA A 7 -24.68 19.97 -4.18
N SER A 8 -23.87 19.27 -4.95
CA SER A 8 -24.22 18.04 -5.61
C SER A 8 -23.07 17.08 -5.39
N GLY A 9 -23.41 15.85 -5.09
CA GLY A 9 -22.47 14.80 -4.76
C GLY A 9 -23.27 13.62 -4.29
N GLN A 10 -23.13 12.49 -4.96
CA GLN A 10 -23.54 11.23 -4.37
C GLN A 10 -22.46 10.89 -3.31
N PRO A 11 -22.84 10.59 -2.05
CA PRO A 11 -22.02 9.74 -1.21
C PRO A 11 -21.67 8.53 -2.06
N VAL A 12 -20.39 8.23 -2.11
CA VAL A 12 -19.77 7.90 -3.39
C VAL A 12 -20.47 6.75 -4.14
N ASN A 13 -20.93 7.02 -5.37
CA ASN A 13 -21.24 5.98 -6.35
C ASN A 13 -19.93 5.44 -6.95
N LEU A 14 -19.26 4.54 -6.22
CA LEU A 14 -17.94 3.98 -6.56
C LEU A 14 -18.07 2.83 -7.56
N ALA A 15 -18.52 3.10 -8.78
CA ALA A 15 -18.07 2.21 -9.85
C ALA A 15 -16.52 2.22 -9.83
N ASP A 16 -15.93 1.03 -9.79
CA ASP A 16 -14.59 0.77 -9.26
C ASP A 16 -13.47 1.59 -9.92
N ALA A 17 -13.56 1.83 -11.23
CA ALA A 17 -12.46 2.35 -12.03
C ALA A 17 -12.56 3.86 -12.33
N PHE A 18 -11.42 4.56 -12.27
CA PHE A 18 -11.25 5.97 -12.58
C PHE A 18 -9.85 6.28 -13.12
N ASP A 19 -9.65 7.47 -13.68
CA ASP A 19 -8.38 7.89 -14.27
C ASP A 19 -7.65 8.93 -13.39
N VAL A 20 -6.35 8.72 -13.18
CA VAL A 20 -5.45 9.62 -12.44
C VAL A 20 -4.36 10.15 -13.38
N PRO A 21 -4.22 11.47 -13.55
CA PRO A 21 -3.10 12.05 -14.28
C PRO A 21 -1.80 11.89 -13.50
N VAL A 22 -0.73 11.44 -14.18
CA VAL A 22 0.61 11.30 -13.63
C VAL A 22 1.59 12.07 -14.49
N ILE A 23 2.18 13.14 -13.94
CA ILE A 23 3.14 14.00 -14.62
C ILE A 23 4.55 13.61 -14.17
N VAL A 24 5.30 12.95 -15.05
CA VAL A 24 6.69 12.53 -14.78
C VAL A 24 7.65 13.60 -15.27
N ARG A 25 8.62 13.94 -14.42
CA ARG A 25 9.64 14.98 -14.66
C ARG A 25 10.99 14.46 -14.23
N ASN A 26 12.02 14.78 -14.99
CA ASN A 26 13.39 14.41 -14.66
C ASN A 26 14.24 15.66 -14.51
N SER A 27 15.09 15.69 -13.51
CA SER A 27 16.06 16.77 -13.27
C SER A 27 17.33 16.24 -12.61
N SER A 28 18.45 16.94 -12.76
CA SER A 28 19.71 16.61 -12.09
C SER A 28 20.48 17.91 -11.84
N PRO A 29 20.64 18.36 -10.58
CA PRO A 29 20.08 17.77 -9.36
C PRO A 29 18.54 17.80 -9.34
N LEU A 30 17.92 17.09 -8.39
CA LEU A 30 16.46 17.07 -8.24
C LEU A 30 15.89 18.50 -8.01
N GLN A 31 15.23 19.04 -9.03
CA GLN A 31 14.67 20.39 -9.05
C GLN A 31 13.19 20.33 -9.45
N PRO A 32 12.27 20.31 -8.48
CA PRO A 32 10.85 20.21 -8.78
C PRO A 32 10.32 21.49 -9.45
N GLU A 33 9.50 21.28 -10.48
CA GLU A 33 8.81 22.37 -11.16
C GLU A 33 7.63 22.91 -10.35
N ARG A 34 7.03 24.00 -10.84
CA ARG A 34 5.75 24.50 -10.31
C ARG A 34 4.65 23.45 -10.50
N ARG A 35 3.58 23.56 -9.70
CA ARG A 35 2.35 22.79 -9.89
C ARG A 35 1.90 22.88 -11.37
N PRO A 36 1.61 21.75 -12.04
CA PRO A 36 1.04 21.76 -13.38
C PRO A 36 -0.19 22.69 -13.49
N SER A 37 -0.33 23.36 -14.63
CA SER A 37 -1.53 24.14 -14.90
C SER A 37 -2.75 23.23 -15.06
N ARG A 38 -3.96 23.76 -14.83
CA ARG A 38 -5.20 23.03 -15.05
C ARG A 38 -5.27 22.39 -16.44
N GLY A 39 -4.91 23.17 -17.47
CA GLY A 39 -4.90 22.69 -18.85
C GLY A 39 -3.90 21.56 -19.12
N ARG A 40 -2.75 21.52 -18.44
CA ARG A 40 -1.78 20.42 -18.57
C ARG A 40 -2.33 19.14 -17.93
N ILE A 41 -2.90 19.25 -16.73
CA ILE A 41 -3.53 18.13 -16.00
C ILE A 41 -4.68 17.54 -16.82
N ASP A 42 -5.55 18.40 -17.37
CA ASP A 42 -6.72 17.97 -18.14
C ASP A 42 -6.36 17.38 -19.51
N LYS A 43 -5.15 17.64 -20.03
CA LYS A 43 -4.62 17.14 -21.30
C LYS A 43 -3.61 16.00 -21.15
N ALA A 44 -3.32 15.55 -19.94
CA ALA A 44 -2.50 14.37 -19.69
C ALA A 44 -3.29 13.14 -20.16
N TRP A 45 -3.06 12.71 -21.40
CA TRP A 45 -3.81 11.67 -22.10
C TRP A 45 -2.93 10.54 -22.62
N SER A 46 -1.60 10.66 -22.48
CA SER A 46 -0.70 9.61 -22.93
C SER A 46 -0.91 8.36 -22.07
N PRO A 47 -1.04 7.16 -22.66
CA PRO A 47 -1.09 5.93 -21.87
C PRO A 47 0.23 5.76 -21.12
N TRP A 48 0.16 5.21 -19.91
CA TRP A 48 1.37 4.80 -19.20
C TRP A 48 2.14 3.78 -20.06
N PRO A 49 3.47 3.91 -20.21
CA PRO A 49 4.23 2.96 -20.98
C PRO A 49 4.25 1.60 -20.28
N ASN A 50 4.32 0.53 -21.06
CA ASN A 50 4.43 -0.83 -20.53
C ASN A 50 5.86 -1.12 -20.02
N ILE A 51 6.29 -0.35 -19.03
CA ILE A 51 7.62 -0.39 -18.40
C ILE A 51 7.40 -0.42 -16.88
N ARG A 52 7.98 -1.40 -16.19
CA ARG A 52 8.05 -1.48 -14.73
C ARG A 52 9.44 -1.07 -14.25
N ASP A 53 9.73 0.23 -14.39
CA ASP A 53 11.00 0.87 -14.04
C ASP A 53 10.79 2.40 -14.03
N VAL A 54 11.88 3.16 -13.89
CA VAL A 54 11.91 4.60 -14.13
C VAL A 54 11.35 4.94 -15.51
N VAL A 55 10.26 5.71 -15.51
CA VAL A 55 9.52 6.11 -16.71
C VAL A 55 10.11 7.40 -17.31
N PRO A 56 10.09 7.58 -18.65
CA PRO A 56 10.48 8.84 -19.27
C PRO A 56 9.61 10.03 -18.81
N PRO A 57 10.10 11.27 -18.89
CA PRO A 57 9.26 12.44 -18.64
C PRO A 57 8.05 12.46 -19.58
N GLY A 58 6.88 12.81 -19.06
CA GLY A 58 5.65 12.78 -19.82
C GLY A 58 4.41 13.08 -18.98
N ASP A 59 3.30 13.34 -19.68
CA ASP A 59 2.00 13.65 -19.08
C ASP A 59 1.05 12.48 -19.34
N TYR A 60 0.96 11.57 -18.38
CA TYR A 60 0.25 10.30 -18.51
C TYR A 60 -1.14 10.31 -17.90
N LEU A 61 -2.04 9.51 -18.46
CA LEU A 61 -3.32 9.16 -17.86
C LEU A 61 -3.30 7.70 -17.45
N VAL A 62 -3.46 7.43 -16.16
CA VAL A 62 -3.42 6.08 -15.62
C VAL A 62 -4.82 5.68 -15.18
N SER A 63 -5.36 4.63 -15.80
CA SER A 63 -6.58 3.96 -15.36
C SER A 63 -6.25 3.11 -14.12
N THR A 64 -7.02 3.29 -13.05
CA THR A 64 -6.84 2.58 -11.78
C THR A 64 -8.21 2.29 -11.13
N THR A 65 -8.20 1.60 -9.99
CA THR A 65 -9.39 1.17 -9.25
C THR A 65 -9.35 1.58 -7.79
N TRP A 66 -10.52 1.56 -7.12
CA TRP A 66 -10.57 1.74 -5.68
C TRP A 66 -9.83 0.63 -4.95
N ARG A 67 -9.86 -0.59 -5.47
CA ARG A 67 -9.13 -1.74 -4.93
C ARG A 67 -7.62 -1.48 -4.87
N GLU A 68 -7.04 -0.93 -5.94
CA GLU A 68 -5.62 -0.56 -5.99
C GLU A 68 -5.26 0.58 -5.03
N VAL A 69 -6.09 1.63 -4.94
CA VAL A 69 -5.84 2.76 -4.04
C VAL A 69 -6.02 2.35 -2.57
N VAL A 70 -7.01 1.51 -2.25
CA VAL A 70 -7.22 0.98 -0.91
C VAL A 70 -6.10 0.02 -0.53
N ASP A 71 -5.65 -0.85 -1.44
CA ASP A 71 -4.49 -1.71 -1.21
C ASP A 71 -3.24 -0.88 -0.89
N ALA A 72 -2.92 0.13 -1.71
CA ALA A 72 -1.81 1.04 -1.46
C ALA A 72 -1.94 1.76 -0.11
N ALA A 73 -3.15 2.21 0.25
CA ALA A 73 -3.39 2.87 1.54
C ALA A 73 -3.08 1.94 2.72
N MET A 74 -3.37 0.65 2.60
CA MET A 74 -3.10 -0.33 3.66
C MET A 74 -1.64 -0.80 3.71
N THR A 75 -0.88 -0.68 2.63
CA THR A 75 0.50 -1.23 2.56
C THR A 75 1.61 -0.23 2.80
N TYR A 76 1.38 1.08 2.65
CA TYR A 76 2.46 2.04 2.84
C TYR A 76 2.95 2.07 4.30
N GLY A 77 4.28 2.10 4.44
CA GLY A 77 5.02 1.47 5.52
C GLY A 77 5.09 2.14 6.88
N ARG A 78 3.98 2.67 7.41
CA ARG A 78 3.91 2.85 8.86
C ARG A 78 3.78 1.47 9.47
N ASP A 79 4.70 1.15 10.36
CA ASP A 79 4.76 -0.10 11.07
C ASP A 79 4.14 0.08 12.47
N PRO A 80 2.80 -0.05 12.62
CA PRO A 80 2.13 0.10 13.92
C PRO A 80 2.38 -1.09 14.85
N TYR A 81 3.26 -2.01 14.47
CA TYR A 81 3.48 -3.30 15.11
C TYR A 81 3.62 -3.22 16.63
N ALA A 82 4.44 -2.31 17.17
CA ALA A 82 4.65 -2.18 18.62
C ALA A 82 3.34 -1.98 19.41
N TRP A 83 2.30 -1.42 18.78
CA TRP A 83 0.96 -1.26 19.37
C TRP A 83 0.02 -2.42 19.02
N LEU A 84 0.09 -2.93 17.78
CA LEU A 84 -0.83 -3.96 17.30
C LEU A 84 -0.58 -5.33 17.89
N VAL A 85 0.64 -5.62 18.33
CA VAL A 85 0.95 -6.86 19.09
C VAL A 85 0.12 -6.94 20.35
N ALA A 86 0.18 -5.86 21.15
CA ALA A 86 -0.48 -5.80 22.45
C ALA A 86 -2.00 -5.79 22.28
N VAL A 87 -2.50 -5.12 21.23
CA VAL A 87 -3.94 -5.01 20.96
C VAL A 87 -4.22 -5.21 19.46
N PRO A 88 -4.32 -6.47 18.98
CA PRO A 88 -4.55 -6.78 17.56
C PRO A 88 -5.78 -6.08 16.95
N GLY A 89 -6.83 -5.87 17.76
CA GLY A 89 -8.05 -5.17 17.33
C GLY A 89 -7.82 -3.72 16.86
N LEU A 90 -6.72 -3.08 17.25
CA LEU A 90 -6.37 -1.74 16.75
C LEU A 90 -6.00 -1.73 15.26
N ALA A 91 -5.72 -2.90 14.66
CA ALA A 91 -5.47 -2.99 13.22
C ALA A 91 -6.72 -2.59 12.42
N ALA A 92 -7.91 -2.97 12.89
CA ALA A 92 -9.16 -2.54 12.30
C ALA A 92 -9.34 -1.01 12.41
N ALA A 93 -8.99 -0.41 13.56
CA ALA A 93 -9.06 1.03 13.75
C ALA A 93 -8.10 1.80 12.82
N GLU A 94 -6.89 1.29 12.60
CA GLU A 94 -5.95 1.87 11.63
C GLU A 94 -6.48 1.75 10.19
N ILE A 95 -7.05 0.60 9.81
CA ILE A 95 -7.67 0.44 8.49
C ILE A 95 -8.85 1.41 8.31
N ILE A 96 -9.70 1.58 9.32
CA ILE A 96 -10.78 2.59 9.35
C ILE A 96 -10.18 3.97 9.07
N ALA A 97 -9.12 4.35 9.79
CA ALA A 97 -8.46 5.64 9.65
C ALA A 97 -7.87 5.88 8.25
N ARG A 98 -7.45 4.83 7.54
CA ARG A 98 -6.93 4.92 6.16
C ARG A 98 -8.03 4.88 5.10
N ARG A 99 -9.06 4.04 5.29
CA ARG A 99 -10.14 3.77 4.32
C ARG A 99 -11.22 4.84 4.30
N PHE A 100 -11.72 5.26 5.47
CA PHE A 100 -12.88 6.16 5.54
C PHE A 100 -12.65 7.54 4.91
N PRO A 101 -11.51 8.21 5.11
CA PRO A 101 -11.28 9.50 4.47
C PRO A 101 -11.34 9.43 2.93
N LEU A 102 -10.94 8.30 2.34
CA LEU A 102 -11.01 8.10 0.90
C LEU A 102 -12.46 8.11 0.39
N SER A 103 -13.38 7.41 1.05
CA SER A 103 -14.81 7.43 0.69
C SER A 103 -15.52 8.71 1.16
N ALA A 104 -15.10 9.29 2.28
CA ALA A 104 -15.75 10.48 2.84
C ALA A 104 -15.43 11.76 2.08
N TYR A 105 -14.25 11.87 1.45
CA TYR A 105 -13.75 13.14 0.90
C TYR A 105 -13.58 13.17 -0.61
N LEU A 106 -13.61 12.02 -1.28
CA LEU A 106 -13.47 11.95 -2.72
C LEU A 106 -14.76 11.47 -3.36
N CYS A 107 -14.99 11.90 -4.58
CA CYS A 107 -16.04 11.39 -5.43
C CYS A 107 -15.50 11.14 -6.83
N ARG A 108 -16.20 10.27 -7.55
CA ARG A 108 -15.93 9.94 -8.94
C ARG A 108 -16.87 10.73 -9.82
N THR A 109 -16.35 11.46 -10.80
CA THR A 109 -17.14 12.25 -11.75
C THR A 109 -16.83 11.85 -13.18
N ARG A 110 -17.82 11.96 -14.08
CA ARG A 110 -17.61 11.66 -15.50
C ARG A 110 -16.68 12.68 -16.12
N ASN A 111 -15.71 12.20 -16.89
CA ASN A 111 -15.00 13.03 -17.85
C ASN A 111 -15.97 13.39 -18.99
N GLY A 112 -16.02 14.66 -19.39
CA GLY A 112 -16.85 15.10 -20.52
C GLY A 112 -16.41 14.50 -21.88
N ILE A 113 -15.25 13.84 -21.92
CA ILE A 113 -14.67 13.19 -23.10
C ILE A 113 -14.18 11.81 -22.67
N ARG A 114 -14.62 10.76 -23.37
CA ARG A 114 -14.13 9.38 -23.19
C ARG A 114 -13.08 9.09 -24.27
N LEU A 115 -11.83 8.90 -23.86
CA LEU A 115 -10.75 8.52 -24.75
C LEU A 115 -10.60 6.99 -24.80
N SER A 116 -9.99 6.49 -25.87
CA SER A 116 -9.65 5.06 -25.97
C SER A 116 -8.68 4.69 -24.84
N GLY A 117 -9.00 3.64 -24.07
CA GLY A 117 -8.19 3.19 -22.92
C GLY A 117 -8.45 3.91 -21.58
N SER A 118 -9.24 4.99 -21.58
CA SER A 118 -9.68 5.69 -20.37
C SER A 118 -10.98 5.09 -19.82
N THR A 119 -11.12 5.11 -18.50
CA THR A 119 -12.38 4.73 -17.83
C THR A 119 -13.51 5.70 -18.14
N GLY A 120 -13.17 6.95 -18.51
CA GLY A 120 -14.11 8.04 -18.70
C GLY A 120 -14.50 8.72 -17.38
N PHE A 121 -13.76 8.47 -16.31
CA PHE A 121 -14.04 9.04 -14.99
C PHE A 121 -12.78 9.63 -14.38
N ARG A 122 -12.97 10.61 -13.50
CA ARG A 122 -11.90 11.24 -12.72
C ARG A 122 -12.27 11.24 -11.25
N LEU A 123 -11.24 11.34 -10.43
CA LEU A 123 -11.36 11.43 -8.98
C LEU A 123 -11.24 12.89 -8.55
N GLU A 124 -12.21 13.40 -7.81
CA GLU A 124 -12.28 14.80 -7.36
C GLU A 124 -12.64 14.88 -5.87
N PRO A 125 -12.26 15.96 -5.17
CA PRO A 125 -12.77 16.20 -3.83
C PRO A 125 -14.28 16.50 -3.88
N ASN A 126 -15.03 15.91 -2.96
CA ASN A 126 -16.47 16.18 -2.81
C ASN A 126 -16.73 17.45 -1.97
N VAL A 127 -18.01 17.83 -1.82
CA VAL A 127 -18.42 19.04 -1.08
C VAL A 127 -18.08 18.97 0.41
N VAL A 128 -18.06 17.77 1.00
CA VAL A 128 -17.65 17.57 2.41
C VAL A 128 -16.19 17.99 2.56
N TYR A 129 -15.30 17.51 1.70
CA TYR A 129 -13.91 17.95 1.71
C TYR A 129 -13.74 19.44 1.39
N GLN A 130 -14.49 19.99 0.43
CA GLN A 130 -14.28 21.37 -0.01
C GLN A 130 -14.74 22.38 1.05
N GLU A 131 -15.94 22.17 1.57
CA GLU A 131 -16.64 23.14 2.41
C GLU A 131 -16.84 22.60 3.83
N GLY A 132 -17.27 21.35 3.99
CA GLY A 132 -17.73 20.78 5.26
C GLY A 132 -16.64 20.43 6.28
N THR A 133 -15.42 20.15 5.84
CA THR A 133 -14.35 19.62 6.70
C THR A 133 -13.39 20.72 7.17
N GLU A 134 -13.02 20.65 8.44
CA GLU A 134 -12.04 21.54 9.05
C GLU A 134 -10.68 21.53 8.33
N LYS A 135 -9.95 22.64 8.39
CA LYS A 135 -8.64 22.78 7.73
C LYS A 135 -7.64 21.70 8.16
N THR A 136 -7.61 21.36 9.45
CA THR A 136 -6.69 20.35 10.01
C THR A 136 -7.00 18.95 9.48
N ALA A 137 -8.27 18.54 9.50
CA ALA A 137 -8.68 17.24 8.96
C ALA A 137 -8.43 17.13 7.43
N ARG A 138 -8.59 18.23 6.68
CA ARG A 138 -8.23 18.28 5.26
C ARG A 138 -6.73 18.15 5.03
N ALA A 139 -5.91 18.81 5.85
CA ALA A 139 -4.45 18.69 5.77
C ALA A 139 -3.99 17.25 6.09
N MET A 140 -4.58 16.62 7.10
CA MET A 140 -4.30 15.22 7.46
C MET A 140 -4.71 14.25 6.36
N PHE A 141 -5.88 14.44 5.76
CA PHE A 141 -6.27 13.66 4.59
C PHE A 141 -5.28 13.84 3.44
N ALA A 142 -4.93 15.09 3.13
CA ALA A 142 -4.00 15.40 2.05
C ALA A 142 -2.64 14.74 2.25
N TYR A 143 -2.10 14.75 3.47
CA TYR A 143 -0.89 14.01 3.82
C TYR A 143 -1.05 12.50 3.55
N ARG A 144 -2.11 11.87 4.06
CA ARG A 144 -2.35 10.42 3.90
C ARG A 144 -2.54 10.00 2.45
N ILE A 145 -3.30 10.77 1.66
CA ILE A 145 -3.45 10.48 0.24
C ILE A 145 -2.13 10.71 -0.52
N GLY A 146 -1.28 11.64 -0.07
CA GLY A 146 0.06 11.81 -0.60
C GLY A 146 0.90 10.54 -0.49
N MET A 147 0.93 9.94 0.70
CA MET A 147 1.61 8.67 0.96
C MET A 147 1.00 7.52 0.15
N THR A 148 -0.33 7.43 0.14
CA THR A 148 -1.07 6.40 -0.61
C THR A 148 -0.76 6.44 -2.09
N MET A 149 -0.77 7.64 -2.69
CA MET A 149 -0.50 7.80 -4.12
C MET A 149 0.98 7.63 -4.47
N ALA A 150 1.90 7.92 -3.54
CA ALA A 150 3.32 7.62 -3.69
C ALA A 150 3.57 6.10 -3.70
N GLU A 151 2.95 5.36 -2.78
CA GLU A 151 2.97 3.90 -2.76
C GLU A 151 2.36 3.33 -4.05
N TRP A 152 1.19 3.82 -4.47
CA TRP A 152 0.53 3.39 -5.70
C TRP A 152 1.40 3.60 -6.95
N VAL A 153 1.99 4.78 -7.14
CA VAL A 153 2.81 5.05 -8.34
C VAL A 153 4.13 4.28 -8.30
N CYS A 154 4.82 4.25 -7.16
CA CYS A 154 6.12 3.61 -7.06
C CYS A 154 6.00 2.08 -7.13
N ARG A 155 5.12 1.48 -6.32
CA ARG A 155 4.93 0.02 -6.28
C ARG A 155 4.14 -0.48 -7.49
N GLY A 156 3.01 0.18 -7.79
CA GLY A 156 2.04 -0.31 -8.77
C GLY A 156 2.41 -0.03 -10.22
N LEU A 157 3.11 1.06 -10.49
CA LEU A 157 3.43 1.48 -11.87
C LEU A 157 4.91 1.38 -12.22
N MET A 158 5.79 1.67 -11.27
CA MET A 158 7.23 1.76 -11.51
C MET A 158 8.01 0.53 -11.03
N GLY A 159 7.33 -0.49 -10.50
CA GLY A 159 7.96 -1.76 -10.14
C GLY A 159 8.75 -1.75 -8.83
N LEU A 160 8.44 -0.85 -7.91
CA LEU A 160 9.05 -0.93 -6.59
C LEU A 160 8.48 -2.10 -5.78
N GLY A 161 9.28 -2.70 -4.89
CA GLY A 161 8.76 -3.54 -3.82
C GLY A 161 7.92 -2.75 -2.81
N PRO A 162 7.38 -3.42 -1.76
CA PRO A 162 6.72 -2.73 -0.66
C PRO A 162 7.61 -1.65 -0.03
N THR A 163 7.03 -0.47 0.24
CA THR A 163 7.77 0.63 0.88
C THR A 163 7.68 0.56 2.41
N ILE A 164 8.73 1.08 3.06
CA ILE A 164 8.85 1.17 4.51
C ILE A 164 9.16 2.64 4.87
N HIS A 165 8.60 3.16 5.95
CA HIS A 165 9.00 4.48 6.44
C HIS A 165 10.50 4.50 6.78
N ALA A 166 11.23 5.54 6.38
CA ALA A 166 12.67 5.60 6.61
C ALA A 166 13.06 5.50 8.09
N GLU A 167 12.19 6.01 8.98
CA GLU A 167 12.38 5.95 10.43
C GLU A 167 12.39 4.51 10.99
N ALA A 168 11.78 3.56 10.27
CA ALA A 168 11.71 2.15 10.61
C ALA A 168 12.86 1.33 10.00
N LEU A 169 13.83 1.96 9.32
CA LEU A 169 14.98 1.31 8.70
C LEU A 169 16.29 1.89 9.21
N PRO A 170 16.72 1.56 10.44
CA PRO A 170 18.01 2.00 10.94
C PRO A 170 19.13 1.43 10.09
N LEU A 171 19.15 0.12 9.78
CA LEU A 171 20.17 -0.51 8.96
C LEU A 171 19.75 -0.65 7.48
N LEU A 172 19.63 0.48 6.77
CA LEU A 172 19.47 0.48 5.32
C LEU A 172 20.82 0.18 4.61
N PRO A 173 20.88 -0.81 3.69
CA PRO A 173 22.08 -1.05 2.90
C PRO A 173 22.54 0.20 2.14
N GLY A 174 23.81 0.55 2.27
CA GLY A 174 24.38 1.74 1.65
C GLY A 174 23.99 3.05 2.33
N ARG A 175 23.41 3.04 3.55
CA ARG A 175 23.18 4.25 4.35
C ARG A 175 24.49 5.00 4.60
N GLY A 176 24.44 6.31 4.52
CA GLY A 176 25.56 7.19 4.85
C GLY A 176 25.53 7.64 6.31
N PRO A 177 26.56 8.38 6.77
CA PRO A 177 26.69 8.81 8.15
C PRO A 177 25.58 9.78 8.62
N ARG A 178 24.81 10.37 7.71
CA ARG A 178 23.68 11.25 8.06
C ARG A 178 22.32 10.56 8.06
N TRP A 179 22.27 9.25 7.82
CA TRP A 179 21.04 8.48 8.01
C TRP A 179 20.70 8.38 9.49
N SER A 180 19.96 9.36 10.01
CA SER A 180 19.49 9.37 11.40
C SER A 180 18.15 10.09 11.50
N GLN A 181 17.36 9.72 12.49
CA GLN A 181 16.06 10.34 12.77
C GLN A 181 16.16 11.82 13.19
N LYS A 182 17.35 12.27 13.61
CA LYS A 182 17.63 13.67 13.94
C LYS A 182 17.84 14.53 12.68
N ASN A 183 18.08 13.91 11.53
CA ASN A 183 18.17 14.59 10.24
C ASN A 183 16.85 14.45 9.48
N SER A 184 16.61 15.31 8.50
CA SER A 184 15.47 15.14 7.59
C SER A 184 15.66 13.87 6.75
N GLN A 185 14.97 12.80 7.12
CA GLN A 185 14.90 11.56 6.36
C GLN A 185 13.82 11.67 5.27
N PRO A 186 13.93 10.87 4.19
CA PRO A 186 12.83 10.69 3.25
C PRO A 186 11.63 10.05 3.94
N ASP A 187 10.42 10.29 3.44
CA ASP A 187 9.21 9.66 3.97
C ASP A 187 9.26 8.12 3.86
N LEU A 188 9.64 7.61 2.68
CA LEU A 188 9.58 6.20 2.33
C LEU A 188 10.89 5.69 1.71
N VAL A 189 11.14 4.40 1.88
CA VAL A 189 12.23 3.66 1.22
C VAL A 189 11.66 2.38 0.65
N GLY A 190 12.08 2.02 -0.56
CA GLY A 190 11.76 0.72 -1.15
C GLY A 190 12.96 0.13 -1.87
N LEU A 191 12.87 -1.18 -2.15
CA LEU A 191 13.83 -1.92 -2.94
C LEU A 191 13.23 -2.25 -4.30
N HIS A 192 13.92 -1.85 -5.35
CA HIS A 192 13.60 -2.14 -6.74
C HIS A 192 14.47 -3.31 -7.21
N TRP A 193 13.95 -4.18 -8.07
CA TRP A 193 14.67 -5.37 -8.52
C TRP A 193 15.84 -5.05 -9.48
N LYS A 194 15.85 -3.87 -10.11
CA LYS A 194 16.98 -3.33 -10.92
C LYS A 194 17.77 -2.26 -10.17
N GLU A 195 19.06 -2.16 -10.51
CA GLU A 195 19.97 -1.16 -9.95
C GLU A 195 19.68 0.29 -10.39
N PRO A 196 19.81 1.31 -9.51
CA PRO A 196 20.13 1.14 -8.11
C PRO A 196 18.90 0.56 -7.36
N ARG A 197 19.14 -0.47 -6.56
CA ARG A 197 18.05 -1.16 -5.83
C ARG A 197 17.34 -0.24 -4.86
N THR A 198 18.06 0.60 -4.13
CA THR A 198 17.47 1.44 -3.09
C THR A 198 16.84 2.70 -3.69
N TRP A 199 15.55 2.90 -3.47
CA TRP A 199 14.83 4.11 -3.84
C TRP A 199 14.45 4.87 -2.57
N LEU A 200 14.85 6.15 -2.52
CA LEU A 200 14.42 7.10 -1.50
C LEU A 200 13.25 7.90 -2.06
N ILE A 201 12.13 7.88 -1.34
CA ILE A 201 10.88 8.50 -1.78
C ILE A 201 10.45 9.54 -0.78
N GLU A 202 10.19 10.75 -1.26
CA GLU A 202 9.49 11.78 -0.50
C GLU A 202 8.08 11.95 -1.06
N ALA A 203 7.07 11.98 -0.20
CA ALA A 203 5.68 12.07 -0.58
C ALA A 203 5.05 13.36 -0.03
N LYS A 204 4.70 14.27 -0.93
CA LYS A 204 4.01 15.51 -0.58
C LYS A 204 2.55 15.44 -0.99
N GLY A 205 1.65 15.65 -0.03
CA GLY A 205 0.23 15.72 -0.29
C GLY A 205 -0.38 17.01 0.24
N ALA A 206 -1.13 17.71 -0.60
CA ALA A 206 -1.84 18.93 -0.21
C ALA A 206 -3.09 19.13 -1.07
N ARG A 207 -3.96 20.05 -0.64
CA ARG A 207 -5.05 20.56 -1.50
C ARG A 207 -4.52 21.00 -2.86
N ARG A 208 -3.42 21.77 -2.84
CA ARG A 208 -2.62 22.16 -4.02
C ARG A 208 -1.15 22.05 -3.65
N THR A 209 -0.50 20.99 -4.10
CA THR A 209 0.94 20.81 -3.86
C THR A 209 1.72 21.76 -4.76
N GLY A 210 2.36 22.75 -4.15
CA GLY A 210 3.05 23.83 -4.81
C GLY A 210 4.56 23.62 -4.88
N LYS A 211 5.24 24.58 -5.51
CA LYS A 211 6.70 24.59 -5.58
C LYS A 211 7.37 24.61 -4.19
N PRO A 212 6.88 25.36 -3.18
CA PRO A 212 7.50 25.38 -1.86
C PRO A 212 7.52 24.00 -1.17
N GLU A 213 6.40 23.29 -1.20
CA GLU A 213 6.27 21.96 -0.60
C GLU A 213 7.17 20.94 -1.30
N LEU A 214 7.20 20.98 -2.63
CA LEU A 214 8.06 20.11 -3.43
C LEU A 214 9.54 20.44 -3.23
N ALA A 215 9.91 21.72 -3.20
CA ALA A 215 11.29 22.15 -2.96
C ALA A 215 11.78 21.71 -1.57
N LYS A 216 10.92 21.79 -0.54
CA LYS A 216 11.20 21.21 0.77
C LYS A 216 11.47 19.71 0.65
N GLY A 217 10.60 18.97 -0.05
CA GLY A 217 10.80 17.54 -0.26
C GLY A 217 12.10 17.18 -1.00
N ALA A 218 12.43 17.91 -2.07
CA ALA A 218 13.68 17.73 -2.80
C ALA A 218 14.90 18.02 -1.92
N SER A 219 14.82 19.02 -1.04
CA SER A 219 15.91 19.31 -0.08
C SER A 219 16.12 18.18 0.92
N GLN A 220 15.05 17.52 1.37
CA GLN A 220 15.12 16.36 2.28
C GLN A 220 15.83 15.18 1.59
N LEU A 221 15.50 14.92 0.32
CA LEU A 221 16.16 13.87 -0.48
C LEU A 221 17.62 14.19 -0.82
N SER A 222 17.98 15.48 -0.88
CA SER A 222 19.30 15.95 -1.33
C SER A 222 20.32 16.14 -0.21
N VAL A 223 20.02 15.75 1.03
CA VAL A 223 20.96 15.88 2.15
C VAL A 223 22.22 15.04 1.86
N SER A 224 23.36 15.72 1.73
CA SER A 224 24.65 15.09 1.45
C SER A 224 25.03 14.11 2.55
N GLY A 225 25.41 12.87 2.19
CA GLY A 225 25.76 11.84 3.17
C GLY A 225 24.57 11.06 3.74
N LEU A 226 23.35 11.22 3.20
CA LEU A 226 22.23 10.30 3.50
C LEU A 226 22.52 8.87 3.08
N MET A 227 23.10 8.69 1.90
CA MET A 227 23.50 7.40 1.33
C MET A 227 24.97 7.47 0.92
N ALA A 228 25.70 6.40 1.21
CA ALA A 228 27.04 6.13 0.70
C ALA A 228 27.01 5.30 -0.60
N GLY A 229 25.95 4.51 -0.80
CA GLY A 229 25.76 3.66 -1.99
C GLY A 229 24.89 4.28 -3.10
N PRO A 230 24.85 3.65 -4.28
CA PRO A 230 23.93 4.02 -5.36
C PRO A 230 22.47 3.95 -4.89
N HIS A 231 21.69 4.97 -5.22
CA HIS A 231 20.27 5.06 -4.90
C HIS A 231 19.55 5.94 -5.93
N LEU A 232 18.23 5.77 -6.05
CA LEU A 232 17.37 6.68 -6.79
C LEU A 232 16.64 7.61 -5.83
N ARG A 233 16.47 8.88 -6.21
CA ARG A 233 15.63 9.84 -5.48
C ARG A 233 14.37 10.14 -6.27
N VAL A 234 13.23 9.97 -5.61
CA VAL A 234 11.91 10.15 -6.22
C VAL A 234 11.09 11.06 -5.31
N LEU A 235 10.58 12.16 -5.85
CA LEU A 235 9.66 13.06 -5.16
C LEU A 235 8.27 12.92 -5.78
N CYS A 236 7.33 12.43 -4.99
CA CYS A 236 5.93 12.25 -5.38
C CYS A 236 5.09 13.40 -4.83
N GLY A 237 4.47 14.18 -5.71
CA GLY A 237 3.59 15.30 -5.35
C GLY A 237 2.13 15.01 -5.69
N THR A 238 1.28 14.81 -4.69
CA THR A 238 -0.15 14.58 -4.86
C THR A 238 -0.93 15.86 -4.61
N SER A 239 -1.75 16.27 -5.56
CA SER A 239 -2.69 17.39 -5.41
C SER A 239 -4.12 16.89 -5.54
N ILE A 240 -5.00 17.39 -4.67
CA ILE A 240 -6.43 17.02 -4.67
C ILE A 240 -7.24 17.94 -5.59
N GLU A 241 -6.87 19.23 -5.68
CA GLU A 241 -7.52 20.15 -6.61
C GLU A 241 -6.78 20.26 -7.94
N HIS A 242 -7.46 20.60 -9.04
CA HIS A 242 -8.92 20.65 -9.25
C HIS A 242 -9.54 19.26 -9.49
N ARG A 243 -8.69 18.24 -9.58
CA ARG A 243 -8.95 16.80 -9.51
C ARG A 243 -7.71 16.15 -8.89
N VAL A 244 -7.81 14.92 -8.41
CA VAL A 244 -6.65 14.17 -7.91
C VAL A 244 -5.66 13.91 -9.06
N PHE A 245 -4.40 14.29 -8.87
CA PHE A 245 -3.29 13.97 -9.77
C PHE A 245 -1.96 13.85 -9.02
N VAL A 246 -0.97 13.23 -9.65
CA VAL A 246 0.36 12.99 -9.10
C VAL A 246 1.44 13.62 -10.00
N THR A 247 2.44 14.25 -9.41
CA THR A 247 3.72 14.54 -10.06
C THR A 247 4.78 13.59 -9.55
N VAL A 248 5.66 13.11 -10.43
CA VAL A 248 6.80 12.26 -10.07
C VAL A 248 8.05 12.94 -10.59
N ASP A 249 8.80 13.56 -9.69
CA ASP A 249 10.07 14.21 -10.00
C ASP A 249 11.21 13.22 -9.66
N ILE A 250 11.97 12.80 -10.67
CA ILE A 250 13.02 11.78 -10.55
C ILE A 250 14.38 12.42 -10.78
N GLU A 251 15.34 12.13 -9.90
CA GLU A 251 16.73 12.53 -10.14
C GLU A 251 17.34 11.67 -11.25
N ALA A 252 17.60 12.28 -12.40
CA ALA A 252 18.27 11.61 -13.51
C ALA A 252 19.76 11.45 -13.18
N ALA A 253 20.12 10.35 -12.52
CA ALA A 253 21.49 9.86 -12.60
C ALA A 253 21.78 9.57 -14.08
N GLY A 254 22.94 9.97 -14.61
CA GLY A 254 23.33 9.89 -16.03
C GLY A 254 23.38 8.48 -16.62
N ARG A 255 22.27 7.74 -16.55
CA ARG A 255 22.08 6.40 -17.12
C ARG A 255 22.19 6.54 -18.64
N LYS A 256 23.24 5.97 -19.22
CA LYS A 256 23.24 5.63 -20.64
C LYS A 256 21.99 4.78 -20.88
N ARG A 257 21.15 5.20 -21.84
CA ARG A 257 19.99 4.44 -22.30
C ARG A 257 20.46 3.11 -22.89
N GLU A 258 20.61 2.10 -22.06
CA GLU A 258 20.53 0.73 -22.57
C GLU A 258 19.05 0.43 -22.72
N SER A 259 18.58 0.49 -23.97
CA SER A 259 17.27 -0.03 -24.35
C SER A 259 17.31 -1.56 -24.29
N SER A 260 17.37 -2.14 -23.09
CA SER A 260 17.05 -3.55 -22.95
C SER A 260 15.53 -3.67 -22.87
N VAL A 261 14.93 -3.92 -24.04
CA VAL A 261 13.51 -4.31 -24.21
C VAL A 261 13.31 -5.76 -23.73
N LEU A 262 14.03 -6.19 -22.69
CA LEU A 262 14.08 -7.58 -22.30
C LEU A 262 13.49 -7.79 -20.90
N ALA A 263 12.41 -8.57 -20.94
CA ALA A 263 11.68 -9.26 -19.88
C ALA A 263 11.08 -8.38 -18.76
N ASN A 264 9.78 -8.11 -18.90
CA ASN A 264 8.87 -7.68 -17.82
C ASN A 264 8.67 -8.75 -16.72
N SER A 265 9.60 -9.71 -16.57
CA SER A 265 9.53 -10.71 -15.51
C SER A 265 10.04 -10.09 -14.21
N ARG A 266 9.13 -9.47 -13.47
CA ARG A 266 9.33 -9.16 -12.05
C ARG A 266 9.72 -10.47 -11.34
N ARG A 267 10.81 -10.46 -10.57
CA ARG A 267 11.10 -11.54 -9.63
C ARG A 267 9.98 -11.58 -8.60
N LEU A 268 9.48 -12.76 -8.27
CA LEU A 268 8.46 -12.86 -7.24
C LEU A 268 9.07 -12.41 -5.89
N PRO A 269 8.34 -11.63 -5.07
CA PRO A 269 8.87 -11.11 -3.79
C PRO A 269 9.35 -12.20 -2.82
N ASP A 270 9.00 -13.47 -3.06
CA ASP A 270 9.44 -14.61 -2.28
C ASP A 270 10.76 -15.22 -2.76
N GLU A 271 11.45 -14.67 -3.75
CA GLU A 271 12.79 -15.11 -4.14
C GLU A 271 13.93 -14.50 -3.29
N ASP A 272 13.69 -13.34 -2.66
CA ASP A 272 14.66 -12.63 -1.80
C ASP A 272 14.10 -12.53 -0.36
N ASP A 273 14.89 -12.89 0.64
CA ASP A 273 14.49 -12.82 2.06
C ASP A 273 14.16 -11.39 2.51
N THR A 274 14.86 -10.40 1.94
CA THR A 274 14.57 -9.00 2.24
C THR A 274 13.20 -8.60 1.68
N GLU A 275 12.86 -9.05 0.48
CA GLU A 275 11.57 -8.77 -0.14
C GLU A 275 10.42 -9.53 0.54
N LEU A 276 10.64 -10.79 0.97
CA LEU A 276 9.65 -11.55 1.71
C LEU A 276 9.32 -10.88 3.06
N VAL A 277 10.33 -10.48 3.82
CA VAL A 277 10.09 -9.79 5.10
C VAL A 277 9.42 -8.44 4.87
N ALA A 278 9.80 -7.70 3.82
CA ALA A 278 9.10 -6.47 3.45
C ALA A 278 7.63 -6.72 3.08
N LEU A 279 7.34 -7.79 2.33
CA LEU A 279 5.97 -8.22 2.00
C LEU A 279 5.18 -8.55 3.27
N ALA A 280 5.71 -9.40 4.14
CA ALA A 280 5.06 -9.76 5.40
C ALA A 280 4.76 -8.52 6.25
N ARG A 281 5.76 -7.63 6.45
CA ARG A 281 5.59 -6.35 7.16
C ARG A 281 4.49 -5.49 6.56
N SER A 282 4.46 -5.34 5.24
CA SER A 282 3.42 -4.54 4.55
C SER A 282 2.00 -5.09 4.71
N ARG A 283 1.88 -6.36 5.13
CA ARG A 283 0.60 -7.08 5.29
C ARG A 283 0.25 -7.35 6.76
N MET A 284 0.99 -6.80 7.71
CA MET A 284 0.73 -6.98 9.14
C MET A 284 -0.63 -6.43 9.59
N LEU A 285 -1.13 -5.34 8.97
CA LEU A 285 -2.48 -4.85 9.26
C LEU A 285 -3.55 -5.89 8.94
N THR A 286 -3.47 -6.51 7.76
CA THR A 286 -4.38 -7.61 7.39
C THR A 286 -4.22 -8.78 8.34
N TYR A 287 -2.99 -9.16 8.69
CA TYR A 287 -2.71 -10.27 9.61
C TYR A 287 -3.38 -10.05 10.97
N TYR A 288 -3.19 -8.87 11.57
CA TYR A 288 -3.75 -8.56 12.87
C TYR A 288 -5.27 -8.44 12.87
N VAL A 289 -5.88 -7.94 11.78
CA VAL A 289 -7.34 -8.03 11.63
C VAL A 289 -7.78 -9.48 11.70
N LEU A 290 -7.24 -10.34 10.84
CA LEU A 290 -7.65 -11.76 10.79
C LEU A 290 -7.41 -12.46 12.13
N ARG A 291 -6.30 -12.17 12.81
CA ARG A 291 -5.99 -12.69 14.15
C ARG A 291 -6.96 -12.20 15.23
N SER A 292 -7.47 -10.98 15.11
CA SER A 292 -8.38 -10.36 16.09
C SER A 292 -9.84 -10.80 15.93
N LEU A 293 -10.22 -11.30 14.75
CA LEU A 293 -11.59 -11.72 14.49
C LEU A 293 -11.92 -13.01 15.24
N PRO A 294 -13.15 -13.16 15.75
CA PRO A 294 -13.65 -14.45 16.20
C PRO A 294 -13.48 -15.49 15.10
N ARG A 295 -12.98 -16.69 15.46
CA ARG A 295 -12.72 -17.78 14.52
C ARG A 295 -13.94 -18.16 13.66
N SER A 296 -15.15 -17.97 14.19
CA SER A 296 -16.42 -18.20 13.47
C SER A 296 -16.73 -17.19 12.37
N LEU A 297 -16.04 -16.05 12.34
CA LEU A 297 -16.19 -15.01 11.31
C LEU A 297 -15.11 -15.09 10.22
N LEU A 298 -14.19 -16.06 10.33
CA LEU A 298 -13.20 -16.35 9.31
C LEU A 298 -13.76 -17.34 8.30
N SER A 299 -13.44 -17.12 7.03
CA SER A 299 -13.78 -18.03 5.94
C SER A 299 -12.61 -18.22 5.00
N VAL A 300 -12.63 -19.34 4.27
CA VAL A 300 -11.65 -19.64 3.23
C VAL A 300 -12.29 -19.37 1.88
N ARG A 301 -11.67 -18.51 1.07
CA ARG A 301 -12.12 -18.23 -0.30
C ARG A 301 -11.18 -18.86 -1.33
N PRO A 302 -11.68 -19.71 -2.24
CA PRO A 302 -10.91 -20.19 -3.37
C PRO A 302 -10.62 -19.07 -4.38
N ILE A 303 -9.36 -18.98 -4.80
CA ILE A 303 -8.82 -18.02 -5.76
C ILE A 303 -8.06 -18.80 -6.83
N GLY A 304 -8.19 -18.44 -8.09
CA GLY A 304 -7.56 -19.20 -9.16
C GLY A 304 -6.06 -18.97 -9.26
N PRO A 305 -5.28 -19.95 -9.76
CA PRO A 305 -3.83 -19.84 -9.85
C PRO A 305 -3.34 -18.76 -10.82
N ALA A 306 -4.19 -18.25 -11.73
CA ALA A 306 -3.74 -17.24 -12.69
C ALA A 306 -3.40 -15.92 -12.00
N VAL A 307 -3.87 -15.65 -10.79
CA VAL A 307 -3.47 -14.45 -10.00
C VAL A 307 -1.97 -14.43 -9.68
N ALA A 308 -1.29 -15.59 -9.78
CA ALA A 308 0.16 -15.71 -9.68
C ALA A 308 0.89 -15.26 -10.95
N ASP A 309 0.24 -15.34 -12.11
CA ASP A 309 0.80 -14.99 -13.41
C ASP A 309 0.35 -13.57 -13.82
N LEU A 310 1.07 -12.57 -13.33
CA LEU A 310 0.85 -11.17 -13.72
C LEU A 310 1.07 -10.94 -15.23
N GLY A 311 1.76 -11.86 -15.92
CA GLY A 311 1.92 -11.85 -17.36
C GLY A 311 0.65 -12.26 -18.11
N ALA A 312 -0.25 -13.02 -17.48
CA ALA A 312 -1.54 -13.41 -18.06
C ALA A 312 -2.53 -12.24 -18.15
N PHE A 313 -2.33 -11.17 -17.39
CA PHE A 313 -3.19 -9.96 -17.40
C PHE A 313 -2.65 -8.86 -18.32
N LEU A 314 -2.20 -9.26 -19.52
CA LEU A 314 -1.78 -8.35 -20.60
C LEU A 314 -2.82 -7.23 -20.80
N GLY A 315 -2.47 -5.99 -20.42
CA GLY A 315 -3.32 -4.81 -20.59
C GLY A 315 -3.65 -4.05 -19.31
N GLN A 316 -3.35 -4.59 -18.12
CA GLN A 316 -3.40 -3.80 -16.88
C GLN A 316 -2.15 -2.94 -16.73
N VAL A 317 -2.36 -1.65 -16.46
CA VAL A 317 -1.28 -0.68 -16.30
C VAL A 317 -0.61 -0.80 -14.93
N THR A 318 -1.37 -1.22 -13.90
CA THR A 318 -0.86 -1.47 -12.55
C THR A 318 -0.88 -2.97 -12.24
N ASP A 319 0.04 -3.42 -11.39
CA ASP A 319 0.16 -4.83 -10.96
C ASP A 319 -0.15 -5.04 -9.46
N LEU A 320 -0.76 -4.05 -8.81
CA LEU A 320 -1.00 -4.09 -7.37
C LEU A 320 -1.95 -5.21 -6.97
N VAL A 321 -3.02 -5.40 -7.75
CA VAL A 321 -4.04 -6.42 -7.52
C VAL A 321 -4.67 -6.85 -8.85
N VAL A 322 -5.17 -8.09 -8.89
CA VAL A 322 -5.92 -8.67 -10.01
C VAL A 322 -7.41 -8.69 -9.66
N PRO A 323 -8.28 -7.97 -10.41
CA PRO A 323 -9.74 -8.11 -10.34
C PRO A 323 -10.22 -9.54 -10.64
N LEU A 324 -11.10 -10.09 -9.80
CA LEU A 324 -11.53 -11.49 -9.90
C LEU A 324 -12.85 -11.71 -10.64
N GLU A 325 -13.63 -10.66 -10.92
CA GLU A 325 -14.98 -10.80 -11.51
C GLU A 325 -14.95 -11.46 -12.90
N ARG A 326 -13.83 -11.29 -13.60
CA ARG A 326 -13.59 -11.83 -14.95
C ARG A 326 -12.46 -12.83 -15.00
N ASP A 327 -11.91 -13.22 -13.85
CA ASP A 327 -10.86 -14.23 -13.80
C ASP A 327 -11.45 -15.63 -13.92
N ASP A 328 -11.29 -16.23 -15.10
CA ASP A 328 -11.76 -17.58 -15.38
C ASP A 328 -11.06 -18.63 -14.51
N SER A 329 -9.83 -18.37 -14.06
CA SER A 329 -9.12 -19.32 -13.19
C SER A 329 -9.79 -19.41 -11.82
N THR A 330 -10.16 -18.27 -11.22
CA THR A 330 -10.91 -18.20 -9.97
C THR A 330 -12.29 -18.82 -10.12
N ARG A 331 -12.98 -18.57 -11.23
CA ARG A 331 -14.28 -19.21 -11.49
C ARG A 331 -14.17 -20.74 -11.51
N ARG A 332 -13.14 -21.30 -12.15
CA ARG A 332 -12.90 -22.75 -12.18
C ARG A 332 -12.57 -23.30 -10.80
N GLU A 333 -11.68 -22.63 -10.07
CA GLU A 333 -11.29 -23.06 -8.71
C GLU A 333 -12.52 -23.08 -7.78
N ARG A 334 -13.41 -22.08 -7.87
CA ARG A 334 -14.68 -22.06 -7.14
C ARG A 334 -15.62 -23.18 -7.54
N VAL A 335 -15.72 -23.54 -8.82
CA VAL A 335 -16.52 -24.70 -9.26
C VAL A 335 -16.03 -26.00 -8.61
N VAL A 336 -14.71 -26.21 -8.55
CA VAL A 336 -14.13 -27.38 -7.86
C VAL A 336 -14.44 -27.34 -6.37
N ALA A 337 -14.36 -26.15 -5.75
CA ALA A 337 -14.62 -25.95 -4.32
C ALA A 337 -16.09 -26.15 -3.90
N ARG A 338 -17.05 -26.20 -4.84
CA ARG A 338 -18.46 -26.52 -4.52
C ARG A 338 -18.63 -27.92 -3.94
N ASP A 339 -17.81 -28.88 -4.37
CA ASP A 339 -17.66 -30.15 -3.64
C ASP A 339 -16.63 -29.97 -2.52
N ARG A 340 -17.13 -29.56 -1.35
CA ARG A 340 -16.30 -29.29 -0.17
C ARG A 340 -15.42 -30.48 0.23
N SER A 341 -15.94 -31.70 0.10
CA SER A 341 -15.23 -32.93 0.47
C SER A 341 -14.12 -33.25 -0.52
N ALA A 342 -14.37 -33.08 -1.82
CA ALA A 342 -13.32 -33.22 -2.83
C ALA A 342 -12.26 -32.13 -2.71
N TYR A 343 -12.67 -30.89 -2.43
CA TYR A 343 -11.76 -29.76 -2.23
C TYR A 343 -10.83 -29.99 -1.05
N ALA A 344 -11.37 -30.39 0.10
CA ALA A 344 -10.60 -30.65 1.32
C ALA A 344 -9.59 -31.80 1.18
N ARG A 345 -9.82 -32.76 0.27
CA ARG A 345 -8.88 -33.85 -0.01
C ARG A 345 -7.68 -33.44 -0.87
N ARG A 346 -7.72 -32.27 -1.52
CA ARG A 346 -6.57 -31.79 -2.30
C ARG A 346 -5.42 -31.40 -1.35
N PRO A 347 -4.17 -31.69 -1.72
CA PRO A 347 -3.01 -31.19 -0.98
C PRO A 347 -3.10 -29.67 -0.76
N PRO A 348 -2.76 -29.13 0.42
CA PRO A 348 -2.79 -27.69 0.66
C PRO A 348 -1.99 -26.87 -0.37
N SER A 349 -0.87 -27.40 -0.85
CA SER A 349 -0.04 -26.78 -1.89
C SER A 349 -0.68 -26.71 -3.28
N GLU A 350 -1.75 -27.47 -3.51
CA GLU A 350 -2.56 -27.40 -4.72
C GLU A 350 -3.83 -26.57 -4.54
N ARG A 351 -4.16 -26.16 -3.30
CA ARG A 351 -5.32 -25.35 -2.97
C ARG A 351 -4.96 -23.87 -2.95
N TRP A 352 -5.37 -23.18 -4.00
CA TRP A 352 -5.25 -21.74 -4.11
C TRP A 352 -6.43 -21.11 -3.38
N ASP A 353 -6.30 -20.95 -2.07
CA ASP A 353 -7.32 -20.33 -1.25
C ASP A 353 -6.72 -19.35 -0.23
N MET A 354 -7.56 -18.42 0.21
CA MET A 354 -7.20 -17.32 1.09
C MET A 354 -8.05 -17.39 2.34
N LEU A 355 -7.43 -17.24 3.52
CA LEU A 355 -8.17 -16.94 4.74
C LEU A 355 -8.66 -15.50 4.65
N THR A 356 -9.96 -15.30 4.81
CA THR A 356 -10.60 -13.99 4.69
C THR A 356 -11.46 -13.67 5.91
N GLY A 357 -11.66 -12.38 6.16
CA GLY A 357 -12.53 -11.88 7.21
C GLY A 357 -12.98 -10.45 6.92
N LYS A 358 -14.24 -10.14 7.26
CA LYS A 358 -14.78 -8.79 7.15
C LYS A 358 -14.14 -7.91 8.22
N VAL A 359 -13.58 -6.77 7.81
CA VAL A 359 -13.02 -5.79 8.75
C VAL A 359 -14.17 -5.10 9.48
N PRO A 360 -14.28 -5.21 10.81
CA PRO A 360 -15.36 -4.60 11.56
C PRO A 360 -15.44 -3.09 11.32
N GLY A 361 -16.65 -2.58 11.10
CA GLY A 361 -16.89 -1.15 10.88
C GLY A 361 -16.45 -0.61 9.52
N THR A 362 -16.09 -1.46 8.54
CA THR A 362 -15.80 -1.00 7.17
C THR A 362 -16.53 -1.82 6.11
N ASP A 363 -16.39 -1.40 4.85
CA ASP A 363 -16.85 -2.09 3.65
C ASP A 363 -15.86 -3.14 3.11
N LEU A 364 -14.79 -3.42 3.85
CA LEU A 364 -13.68 -4.26 3.39
C LEU A 364 -13.79 -5.69 3.90
N THR A 365 -13.51 -6.64 3.01
CA THR A 365 -13.08 -8.00 3.36
C THR A 365 -11.62 -8.14 2.97
N LEU A 366 -10.78 -8.53 3.91
CA LEU A 366 -9.35 -8.72 3.66
C LEU A 366 -9.00 -10.18 3.81
N GLY A 367 -7.92 -10.61 3.16
CA GLY A 367 -7.41 -11.95 3.31
C GLY A 367 -5.97 -12.14 2.90
N MET A 368 -5.47 -13.35 3.16
CA MET A 368 -4.13 -13.76 2.79
C MET A 368 -4.01 -15.27 2.59
N SER A 369 -2.99 -15.66 1.84
CA SER A 369 -2.66 -17.06 1.58
C SER A 369 -2.14 -17.72 2.85
N ARG A 370 -2.12 -19.06 2.87
CA ARG A 370 -1.55 -19.84 3.99
C ARG A 370 -0.08 -19.49 4.24
N ARG A 371 0.71 -19.39 3.17
CA ARG A 371 2.13 -19.08 3.23
C ARG A 371 2.39 -17.67 3.78
N LEU A 372 1.65 -16.67 3.32
CA LEU A 372 1.80 -15.31 3.86
C LEU A 372 1.28 -15.22 5.30
N PHE A 373 0.18 -15.90 5.63
CA PHE A 373 -0.32 -15.96 7.01
C PHE A 373 0.72 -16.54 7.97
N ALA A 374 1.33 -17.67 7.60
CA ALA A 374 2.37 -18.31 8.39
C ALA A 374 3.62 -17.41 8.53
N ALA A 375 4.02 -16.73 7.46
CA ALA A 375 5.13 -15.77 7.49
C ALA A 375 4.84 -14.59 8.43
N CYS A 376 3.66 -13.96 8.31
CA CYS A 376 3.24 -12.87 9.20
C CYS A 376 3.15 -13.34 10.66
N HIS A 377 2.62 -14.55 10.90
CA HIS A 377 2.56 -15.13 12.24
C HIS A 377 3.95 -15.34 12.85
N SER A 378 4.88 -15.92 12.09
CA SER A 378 6.25 -16.12 12.56
C SER A 378 7.00 -14.81 12.77
N LEU A 379 6.82 -13.85 11.87
CA LEU A 379 7.41 -12.52 11.99
C LEU A 379 6.87 -11.82 13.25
N ALA A 380 5.56 -11.87 13.47
CA ALA A 380 4.94 -11.32 14.67
C ALA A 380 5.47 -11.97 15.94
N ALA A 381 5.60 -13.30 15.99
CA ALA A 381 6.11 -13.99 17.18
C ALA A 381 7.56 -13.63 17.51
N GLU A 382 8.42 -13.48 16.49
CA GLU A 382 9.81 -13.04 16.72
C GLU A 382 9.87 -11.58 17.15
N GLN A 383 9.10 -10.72 16.50
CA GLN A 383 9.03 -9.32 16.90
C GLN A 383 8.43 -9.16 18.32
N ASP A 384 7.56 -10.07 18.79
CA ASP A 384 6.90 -10.01 20.12
C ASP A 384 7.99 -10.26 21.18
N ARG A 385 8.84 -11.27 20.92
CA ARG A 385 10.02 -11.56 21.72
C ARG A 385 10.96 -10.36 21.78
N LEU A 386 11.28 -9.76 20.62
CA LEU A 386 12.17 -8.60 20.55
C LEU A 386 11.61 -7.39 21.31
N LEU A 387 10.28 -7.23 21.33
CA LEU A 387 9.65 -6.12 22.02
C LEU A 387 9.83 -6.26 23.54
N LEU A 388 9.65 -7.48 24.08
CA LEU A 388 9.88 -7.76 25.49
C LEU A 388 11.35 -7.51 25.91
N GLU A 389 12.29 -7.95 25.07
CA GLU A 389 13.73 -7.68 25.28
C GLU A 389 14.03 -6.17 25.22
N ALA A 390 13.48 -5.46 24.23
CA ALA A 390 13.66 -4.02 24.08
C ALA A 390 13.06 -3.22 25.25
N GLN A 391 11.96 -3.70 25.84
CA GLN A 391 11.34 -3.12 27.02
C GLN A 391 12.17 -3.36 28.29
N ALA A 392 12.74 -4.56 28.44
CA ALA A 392 13.59 -4.89 29.58
C ALA A 392 14.89 -4.06 29.61
N ASP A 393 15.46 -3.78 28.44
CA ASP A 393 16.72 -3.04 28.36
C ASP A 393 16.57 -1.54 28.63
N PHE A 394 15.40 -0.94 28.33
CA PHE A 394 15.14 0.49 28.53
C PHE A 394 13.71 0.77 29.05
N PRO A 395 13.38 0.37 30.29
CA PRO A 395 12.02 0.48 30.83
C PRO A 395 11.44 1.91 30.74
N ASP A 396 12.26 2.91 31.10
CA ASP A 396 11.89 4.33 31.09
C ASP A 396 11.40 4.81 29.71
N LEU A 397 11.92 4.24 28.61
CA LEU A 397 11.48 4.62 27.28
C LEU A 397 10.03 4.19 27.03
N TRP A 398 9.59 3.08 27.63
CA TRP A 398 8.30 2.41 27.39
C TRP A 398 7.22 2.74 28.42
N GLU A 399 7.56 3.37 29.55
CA GLU A 399 6.57 3.83 30.52
C GLU A 399 5.55 4.81 29.91
N SER A 400 4.32 4.82 30.43
CA SER A 400 3.31 5.78 29.97
C SER A 400 3.77 7.19 30.28
N ALA A 401 3.66 8.10 29.31
CA ALA A 401 4.00 9.49 29.55
C ALA A 401 3.00 10.12 30.54
N PRO A 402 3.38 11.12 31.35
CA PRO A 402 2.45 11.82 32.22
C PRO A 402 1.23 12.35 31.45
N GLU A 403 0.06 12.48 32.08
CA GLU A 403 -1.18 12.96 31.41
C GLU A 403 -1.03 14.32 30.71
N VAL A 404 -0.02 15.11 31.09
CA VAL A 404 0.28 16.43 30.52
C VAL A 404 1.55 16.35 29.68
N VAL A 405 1.47 15.78 28.48
CA VAL A 405 2.57 15.75 27.52
C VAL A 405 2.23 16.66 26.34
N ILE A 406 3.17 17.54 26.00
CA ILE A 406 3.11 18.38 24.80
C ILE A 406 3.18 17.45 23.58
N GLU A 407 2.30 17.64 22.60
CA GLU A 407 2.16 16.78 21.40
C GLU A 407 3.51 16.43 20.73
N ASP A 408 4.39 17.42 20.58
CA ASP A 408 5.74 17.25 20.03
C ASP A 408 6.61 16.25 20.82
N MET A 409 6.51 16.24 22.16
CA MET A 409 7.25 15.30 23.01
C MET A 409 6.69 13.88 22.89
N ALA A 410 5.38 13.74 22.71
CA ALA A 410 4.76 12.44 22.48
C ALA A 410 5.20 11.85 21.13
N GLU A 411 5.24 12.67 20.08
CA GLU A 411 5.74 12.27 18.76
C GLU A 411 7.23 11.87 18.80
N GLU A 412 8.07 12.66 19.48
CA GLU A 412 9.50 12.35 19.62
C GLU A 412 9.72 11.03 20.36
N ARG A 413 8.98 10.77 21.44
CA ARG A 413 9.07 9.50 22.18
C ARG A 413 8.57 8.29 21.38
N ILE A 414 7.51 8.44 20.59
CA ILE A 414 7.04 7.39 19.67
C ILE A 414 8.13 7.09 18.63
N ARG A 415 8.77 8.13 18.08
CA ARG A 415 9.85 7.99 17.10
C ARG A 415 11.06 7.28 17.70
N GLU A 416 11.46 7.65 18.92
CA GLU A 416 12.57 7.05 19.65
C GLU A 416 12.30 5.57 19.98
N ARG A 417 11.10 5.24 20.50
CA ARG A 417 10.67 3.84 20.71
C ARG A 417 10.78 3.01 19.44
N ARG A 418 10.29 3.55 18.32
CA ARG A 418 10.34 2.85 17.04
C ARG A 418 11.77 2.67 16.55
N ALA A 419 12.63 3.69 16.71
CA ALA A 419 14.05 3.64 16.35
C ALA A 419 14.75 2.50 17.09
N TRP A 420 14.59 2.48 18.42
CA TRP A 420 15.21 1.51 19.30
C TRP A 420 14.76 0.09 18.96
N PHE A 421 13.45 -0.10 18.78
CA PHE A 421 12.91 -1.38 18.35
C PHE A 421 13.45 -1.79 16.96
N ALA A 422 13.56 -0.84 16.03
CA ALA A 422 14.08 -1.12 14.70
C ALA A 422 15.56 -1.55 14.73
N GLU A 423 16.37 -1.00 15.64
CA GLU A 423 17.78 -1.41 15.81
C GLU A 423 17.88 -2.85 16.28
N ARG A 424 16.97 -3.28 17.17
CA ARG A 424 16.85 -4.68 17.61
C ARG A 424 16.46 -5.62 16.48
N GLU A 425 15.43 -5.26 15.71
CA GLU A 425 15.05 -6.01 14.52
C GLU A 425 16.23 -6.14 13.54
N ALA A 426 17.04 -5.09 13.43
CA ALA A 426 18.17 -5.09 12.52
C ALA A 426 19.35 -5.93 13.03
N GLY A 427 19.56 -6.00 14.35
CA GLY A 427 20.53 -6.91 14.99
C GLY A 427 20.16 -8.38 14.82
N GLU A 428 18.86 -8.68 14.77
CA GLU A 428 18.31 -10.04 14.65
C GLU A 428 17.89 -10.39 13.22
N ARG A 429 18.39 -9.63 12.23
CA ARG A 429 17.96 -9.70 10.82
C ARG A 429 18.04 -11.10 10.24
N GLU A 430 19.16 -11.80 10.42
CA GLU A 430 19.34 -13.15 9.87
C GLU A 430 18.33 -14.15 10.44
N ARG A 431 18.02 -14.00 11.73
CA ARG A 431 17.00 -14.81 12.40
C ARG A 431 15.62 -14.50 11.84
N LEU A 432 15.24 -13.22 11.76
CA LEU A 432 13.97 -12.79 11.17
C LEU A 432 13.79 -13.29 9.74
N PHE A 433 14.85 -13.22 8.94
CA PHE A 433 14.86 -13.73 7.56
C PHE A 433 14.62 -15.24 7.52
N GLY A 434 15.42 -16.00 8.27
CA GLY A 434 15.33 -17.45 8.29
C GLY A 434 14.03 -18.00 8.87
N THR A 435 13.49 -17.40 9.94
CA THR A 435 12.22 -17.86 10.55
C THR A 435 11.03 -17.54 9.65
N THR A 436 10.97 -16.31 9.11
CA THR A 436 9.91 -15.89 8.18
C THR A 436 9.90 -16.76 6.92
N ARG A 437 11.07 -17.03 6.33
CA ARG A 437 11.22 -17.94 5.17
C ARG A 437 10.69 -19.34 5.45
N ARG A 438 11.17 -19.97 6.52
CA ARG A 438 10.75 -21.33 6.91
C ARG A 438 9.26 -21.42 7.23
N ALA A 439 8.68 -20.36 7.80
CA ALA A 439 7.26 -20.30 8.06
C ALA A 439 6.45 -20.14 6.76
N TYR A 440 6.91 -19.29 5.85
CA TYR A 440 6.31 -19.12 4.53
C TYR A 440 6.27 -20.45 3.73
N GLU A 441 7.40 -21.14 3.67
CA GLU A 441 7.51 -22.43 2.97
C GLU A 441 6.63 -23.51 3.62
N ARG A 442 6.65 -23.64 4.95
CA ARG A 442 5.74 -24.57 5.65
C ARG A 442 4.27 -24.22 5.45
N GLY A 443 3.92 -22.93 5.52
CA GLY A 443 2.55 -22.47 5.36
C GLY A 443 1.94 -22.88 4.02
N ARG A 444 2.75 -23.03 2.97
CA ARG A 444 2.29 -23.56 1.68
C ARG A 444 1.76 -25.00 1.78
N GLU A 445 2.38 -25.81 2.61
CA GLU A 445 2.03 -27.23 2.78
C GLU A 445 1.08 -27.47 3.96
N SER A 446 0.89 -26.49 4.85
CA SER A 446 0.03 -26.61 6.02
C SER A 446 -1.46 -26.52 5.69
N SER A 447 -2.30 -27.19 6.46
CA SER A 447 -3.75 -26.97 6.42
C SER A 447 -4.16 -25.72 7.20
N TRP A 448 -5.39 -25.21 6.98
CA TRP A 448 -5.89 -24.12 7.83
C TRP A 448 -6.11 -24.58 9.27
N GLN A 449 -6.55 -25.82 9.47
CA GLN A 449 -6.62 -26.44 10.79
C GLN A 449 -5.28 -26.44 11.53
N GLU A 450 -4.15 -26.70 10.86
CA GLU A 450 -2.82 -26.60 11.47
C GLU A 450 -2.41 -25.17 11.81
N LEU A 451 -2.81 -24.19 10.99
CA LEU A 451 -2.44 -22.79 11.18
C LEU A 451 -3.33 -22.05 12.20
N LEU A 452 -4.57 -22.50 12.40
CA LEU A 452 -5.59 -21.79 13.19
C LEU A 452 -6.18 -22.61 14.35
N ASP A 453 -5.83 -23.89 14.46
CA ASP A 453 -6.46 -24.89 15.32
C ASP A 453 -7.97 -25.10 15.04
N ILE A 454 -8.45 -24.66 13.88
CA ILE A 454 -9.83 -24.81 13.42
C ILE A 454 -9.84 -24.85 11.89
N GLU A 455 -10.72 -25.66 11.31
CA GLU A 455 -11.01 -25.58 9.88
C GLU A 455 -12.06 -24.49 9.63
N PRO A 456 -11.71 -23.35 8.98
CA PRO A 456 -12.68 -22.29 8.72
C PRO A 456 -13.66 -22.70 7.63
N GLN A 457 -14.79 -21.99 7.57
CA GLN A 457 -15.82 -22.32 6.58
C GLN A 457 -15.36 -21.95 5.16
N LEU A 458 -15.59 -22.86 4.21
CA LEU A 458 -15.35 -22.60 2.80
C LEU A 458 -16.47 -21.73 2.22
N ASP A 459 -16.10 -20.52 1.77
CA ASP A 459 -16.96 -19.55 1.12
C ASP A 459 -16.62 -19.48 -0.38
N VAL A 460 -17.48 -20.12 -1.18
CA VAL A 460 -17.24 -20.38 -2.61
C VAL A 460 -17.95 -19.37 -3.50
N GLU A 461 -19.06 -18.82 -3.02
CA GLU A 461 -19.90 -17.94 -3.84
C GLU A 461 -19.43 -16.48 -3.67
N PRO A 462 -19.28 -15.73 -4.77
CA PRO A 462 -19.08 -14.29 -4.66
C PRO A 462 -20.30 -13.70 -3.95
N GLN A 463 -20.10 -12.86 -2.93
CA GLN A 463 -21.23 -12.14 -2.37
C GLN A 463 -21.77 -11.17 -3.42
N ALA A 464 -23.10 -11.03 -3.48
CA ALA A 464 -23.72 -10.05 -4.35
C ALA A 464 -23.08 -8.68 -4.08
N ASN A 465 -22.78 -7.94 -5.15
CA ASN A 465 -22.23 -6.59 -5.06
C ASN A 465 -20.85 -6.49 -4.40
N GLN A 466 -19.99 -7.52 -4.42
CA GLN A 466 -18.57 -7.36 -4.03
C GLN A 466 -17.64 -7.17 -5.22
N LEU A 467 -16.75 -6.18 -5.09
CA LEU A 467 -15.62 -5.98 -6.00
C LEU A 467 -14.40 -6.69 -5.43
N GLU A 468 -14.06 -7.85 -5.97
CA GLU A 468 -13.03 -8.74 -5.43
C GLU A 468 -11.72 -8.60 -6.18
N SER A 469 -10.60 -8.57 -5.46
CA SER A 469 -9.27 -8.59 -6.04
C SER A 469 -8.30 -9.42 -5.21
N ALA A 470 -7.29 -9.97 -5.86
CA ALA A 470 -6.24 -10.69 -5.18
C ALA A 470 -4.87 -10.42 -5.81
N THR A 471 -3.83 -10.63 -5.02
CA THR A 471 -2.50 -10.95 -5.53
C THR A 471 -2.27 -12.44 -5.34
N LEU A 472 -1.05 -12.87 -5.64
CA LEU A 472 -0.55 -14.18 -5.26
C LEU A 472 -0.75 -14.53 -3.77
N ASP A 473 -0.72 -13.54 -2.87
CA ASP A 473 -0.73 -13.80 -1.42
C ASP A 473 -1.73 -12.98 -0.60
N SER A 474 -2.41 -12.02 -1.21
CA SER A 474 -3.35 -11.15 -0.52
C SER A 474 -4.69 -11.09 -1.23
N TYR A 475 -5.74 -10.87 -0.46
CA TYR A 475 -7.11 -10.73 -0.95
C TYR A 475 -7.71 -9.43 -0.41
N LEU A 476 -8.46 -8.74 -1.25
CA LEU A 476 -9.20 -7.53 -0.93
C LEU A 476 -10.53 -7.54 -1.68
N ALA A 477 -11.63 -7.41 -0.95
CA ALA A 477 -12.92 -7.10 -1.53
C ALA A 477 -13.55 -5.85 -0.90
N ILE A 478 -14.27 -5.10 -1.73
CA ILE A 478 -15.01 -3.90 -1.33
C ILE A 478 -16.50 -4.14 -1.61
N ASP A 479 -17.35 -3.90 -0.61
CA ASP A 479 -18.80 -3.93 -0.74
C ASP A 479 -19.31 -2.75 -1.59
N ALA A 480 -19.90 -3.07 -2.74
CA ALA A 480 -20.41 -2.13 -3.73
C ALA A 480 -21.76 -1.48 -3.36
N GLU A 481 -22.40 -1.83 -2.23
CA GLU A 481 -23.62 -1.15 -1.73
C GLU A 481 -23.32 0.01 -0.77
N THR A 482 -22.27 -0.09 0.05
CA THR A 482 -21.66 1.08 0.75
C THR A 482 -21.09 2.13 -0.21
N VAL A 483 -21.04 1.75 -1.47
CA VAL A 483 -20.60 2.42 -2.69
C VAL A 483 -21.81 2.90 -3.50
N SER A 484 -23.05 2.79 -3.01
CA SER A 484 -24.29 3.15 -3.74
C SER A 484 -25.27 3.99 -2.92
N VAL A 485 -24.87 4.54 -1.76
CA VAL A 485 -25.83 5.22 -0.89
C VAL A 485 -26.21 6.61 -1.42
N ALA A 486 -27.50 6.72 -1.76
CA ALA A 486 -28.33 7.89 -2.10
C ALA A 486 -28.45 8.26 -3.59
N ALA A 487 -29.28 7.50 -4.29
CA ALA A 487 -30.07 7.95 -5.42
C ALA A 487 -31.55 7.62 -5.17
N GLU A 488 -32.20 8.38 -4.29
CA GLU A 488 -33.65 8.60 -4.34
C GLU A 488 -33.92 10.10 -4.39
#